data_AF-A0AAE7E134-F1
#
_entry.id   AF-A0AAE7E134-F1
#
_cell.length_a   1.000
_cell.length_b   1.000
_cell.length_c   1.000
_cell.angle_alpha   90.00
_cell.angle_beta   90.00
_cell.angle_gamma   90.00
#
_symmetry.space_group_name_H-M   'P 1'
#
loop_
_entity.id
_entity.type
_entity.pdbx_description
1 polymer ?
#
loop_
_entity_poly.entity_id
_entity_poly.type
_entity_poly.pdbx_seq_one_letter_code
_entity_poly.pdbx_strand_id
1 'polypeptide(L)' 'MDSLKILKEKIKEKSIGKVAKELGLSKTTISLVARKQYPNPQKIYSKIKEYYKQEIIGVESSTTDLIQLLKEIEE' A
#
# COMPACT_ATOMS: atom_id res chain seq x y z
N MET A 1 5.64 4.28 -5.34
CA MET A 1 4.72 4.70 -4.27
C MET A 1 5.47 4.73 -2.95
N ASP A 2 5.52 5.86 -2.26
CA ASP A 2 6.19 6.01 -0.97
C ASP A 2 5.23 5.59 0.17
N SER A 3 5.46 4.43 0.78
CA SER A 3 4.58 3.85 1.82
C SER A 3 4.40 4.78 3.01
N LEU A 4 5.40 5.61 3.33
CA LEU A 4 5.29 6.57 4.42
C LEU A 4 4.31 7.70 4.07
N LYS A 5 4.29 8.14 2.80
CA LYS A 5 3.37 9.17 2.33
C LYS A 5 1.92 8.67 2.41
N ILE A 6 1.67 7.46 1.90
CA ILE A 6 0.35 6.80 1.96
C ILE A 6 -0.13 6.70 3.41
N LEU A 7 0.75 6.25 4.31
CA LEU A 7 0.43 6.13 5.72
C LEU A 7 0.00 7.46 6.33
N LYS A 8 0.74 8.54 6.04
CA LYS A 8 0.42 9.89 6.55
C LYS A 8 -0.89 10.42 6.01
N GLU A 9 -1.19 10.19 4.73
CA GLU A 9 -2.48 10.56 4.13
C GLU A 9 -3.64 9.81 4.78
N LYS A 10 -3.54 8.48 4.93
CA LYS A 10 -4.58 7.66 5.55
C LYS A 10 -4.82 7.97 7.02
N ILE A 11 -3.75 8.31 7.76
CA ILE A 11 -3.87 8.78 9.15
C ILE A 11 -4.66 10.09 9.21
N LYS A 12 -4.45 11.03 8.27
CA LYS A 12 -5.20 12.29 8.21
C LYS A 12 -6.67 12.06 7.87
N GLU A 13 -6.97 11.14 6.96
CA GLU A 13 -8.35 10.83 6.54
C GLU A 13 -9.18 10.14 7.64
N LYS A 14 -8.61 9.15 8.35
CA LYS A 14 -9.39 8.23 9.20
C LYS A 14 -9.04 8.24 10.68
N SER A 15 -7.91 8.81 11.09
CA SER A 15 -7.22 8.67 12.39
C SER A 15 -6.30 7.46 12.53
N ILE A 16 -5.26 7.61 13.36
CA ILE A 16 -4.27 6.56 13.70
C ILE A 16 -4.94 5.29 14.21
N GLY A 17 -5.99 5.41 15.02
CA GLY A 17 -6.68 4.26 15.61
C GLY A 17 -7.37 3.38 14.58
N LYS A 18 -8.02 3.99 13.57
CA LYS A 18 -8.67 3.25 12.49
C LYS A 18 -7.63 2.57 11.59
N VAL A 19 -6.58 3.29 11.20
CA VAL A 19 -5.48 2.74 10.38
C VAL A 19 -4.76 1.59 11.08
N ALA A 20 -4.53 1.69 12.38
CA ALA A 20 -3.94 0.62 13.18
C ALA A 20 -4.82 -0.65 13.17
N LYS A 21 -6.14 -0.49 13.30
CA LYS A 21 -7.10 -1.60 13.25
C LYS A 21 -7.15 -2.25 11.85
N GLU A 22 -7.20 -1.44 10.79
CA GLU A 22 -7.18 -1.90 9.38
C GLU A 22 -5.93 -2.74 9.08
N LEU A 23 -4.76 -2.26 9.51
CA LEU A 23 -3.49 -2.94 9.27
C LEU A 23 -3.20 -4.06 10.28
N GLY A 24 -4.05 -4.28 11.28
CA GLY A 24 -3.80 -5.24 12.37
C GLY A 24 -2.49 -4.94 13.13
N LEU A 25 -2.20 -3.66 13.36
CA LEU A 25 -1.00 -3.17 14.05
C LEU A 25 -1.39 -2.38 15.31
N SER A 26 -0.46 -2.21 16.23
CA SER A 26 -0.70 -1.34 17.40
C SER A 26 -0.64 0.14 16.99
N LYS A 27 -1.40 0.98 17.71
CA LYS A 27 -1.39 2.44 17.51
C LYS A 27 0.03 3.01 17.67
N THR A 28 0.79 2.48 18.63
CA THR A 28 2.18 2.86 18.89
C THR A 28 3.08 2.57 17.69
N THR A 29 2.95 1.38 17.09
CA THR A 29 3.71 1.02 15.89
C THR A 29 3.42 1.98 14.74
N ILE A 30 2.16 2.29 14.47
CA ILE A 30 1.78 3.26 13.44
C ILE A 30 2.38 4.66 13.72
N SER A 31 2.33 5.10 14.97
CA SER A 31 2.90 6.38 15.40
C SER A 31 4.43 6.45 15.19
N LEU A 32 5.15 5.40 15.61
CA LEU A 32 6.61 5.32 15.46
C LEU A 32 7.03 5.30 13.99
N VAL A 33 6.30 4.54 13.16
CA VAL A 33 6.57 4.46 11.72
C VAL A 33 6.30 5.80 11.04
N ALA A 34 5.20 6.48 11.37
CA ALA A 34 4.89 7.81 10.83
C ALA A 34 5.95 8.87 11.19
N ARG A 35 6.62 8.71 12.33
CA ARG A 35 7.71 9.57 12.83
C ARG A 35 9.11 9.13 12.40
N LYS A 36 9.26 8.05 11.62
CA LYS A 36 10.55 7.44 11.25
C LYS A 36 11.41 6.99 12.45
N GLN A 37 10.79 6.75 13.61
CA GLN A 37 11.47 6.29 14.83
C GLN A 37 11.41 4.77 15.01
N TYR A 38 10.83 4.07 14.05
CA TYR A 38 10.73 2.62 14.10
C TYR A 38 12.04 1.98 13.58
N PRO A 39 12.68 1.08 14.33
CA PRO A 39 14.03 0.59 14.00
C PRO A 39 14.10 -0.24 12.71
N ASN A 40 12.99 -0.87 12.30
CA ASN A 40 12.91 -1.57 11.01
C ASN A 40 11.52 -1.43 10.37
N PRO A 41 11.22 -0.31 9.70
CA PRO A 41 9.89 -0.03 9.19
C PRO A 41 9.60 -0.77 7.88
N GLN A 42 10.58 -1.45 7.27
CA GLN A 42 10.44 -2.08 5.95
C GLN A 42 9.30 -3.10 5.91
N LYS A 43 9.20 -3.95 6.94
CA LYS A 43 8.09 -4.92 7.06
C LYS A 43 6.73 -4.23 7.13
N ILE A 44 6.65 -3.09 7.83
CA ILE A 44 5.43 -2.30 7.94
C ILE A 44 5.11 -1.63 6.59
N TYR A 45 6.11 -1.08 5.91
CA TYR A 45 5.96 -0.45 4.61
C TYR A 45 5.51 -1.42 3.52
N SER A 46 5.99 -2.66 3.53
CA SER A 46 5.48 -3.73 2.65
C SER A 46 4.01 -4.00 2.95
N LYS A 47 3.63 -4.17 4.23
CA LYS A 47 2.24 -4.39 4.63
C LYS A 47 1.31 -3.23 4.23
N ILE A 48 1.76 -1.98 4.39
CA ILE A 48 1.04 -0.79 3.94
C ILE A 48 0.88 -0.79 2.42
N LYS A 49 1.96 -1.12 1.69
CA LYS A 49 1.95 -1.16 0.22
C LYS A 49 1.09 -2.29 -0.32
N GLU A 50 0.96 -3.42 0.39
CA GLU A 50 0.05 -4.52 0.05
C GLU A 50 -1.39 -4.17 0.36
N TYR A 51 -1.67 -3.63 1.55
CA TYR A 51 -3.04 -3.28 1.96
C TYR A 51 -3.62 -2.11 1.17
N TYR A 52 -2.81 -1.09 0.91
CA TYR A 52 -3.19 0.07 0.09
C TYR A 52 -2.60 -0.03 -1.33
N LYS A 53 -2.23 -1.24 -1.77
CA LYS A 53 -1.89 -1.45 -3.17
C LYS A 53 -3.09 -0.97 -3.95
N GLN A 54 -2.87 -0.04 -4.88
CA GLN A 54 -3.95 0.47 -5.71
C GLN A 54 -4.59 -0.74 -6.38
N GLU A 55 -5.81 -1.09 -5.97
CA GLU A 55 -6.81 -1.48 -6.95
C GLU A 55 -6.86 -0.29 -7.92
N ILE A 56 -6.19 -0.43 -9.05
CA ILE A 56 -6.65 0.28 -10.23
C ILE A 56 -8.03 -0.32 -10.45
N ILE A 57 -9.07 0.38 -9.99
CA ILE A 57 -10.46 0.05 -10.33
C ILE A 57 -10.51 0.16 -11.87
N GLY A 58 -10.35 -0.97 -12.55
CA GLY A 58 -10.34 -1.05 -14.01
C GLY A 58 -9.30 -1.99 -14.65
N VAL A 59 -8.29 -2.50 -13.93
CA VAL A 59 -7.37 -3.49 -14.54
C VAL A 59 -7.08 -4.62 -13.56
N GLU A 60 -7.90 -5.67 -13.65
CA GLU A 60 -7.47 -7.01 -13.23
C GLU A 60 -6.30 -7.40 -14.11
N SER A 61 -5.07 -7.34 -13.58
CA SER A 61 -3.89 -7.87 -14.28
C SER A 61 -3.93 -9.40 -14.22
N SER A 62 -4.87 -9.98 -14.98
CA SER A 62 -4.75 -11.36 -15.41
C SER A 62 -3.69 -11.41 -16.51
N THR A 63 -2.89 -12.47 -16.53
CA THR A 63 -1.85 -12.71 -17.56
C THR A 63 -2.37 -12.65 -19.00
N THR A 64 -3.69 -12.67 -19.17
CA THR A 64 -4.43 -12.48 -20.42
C THR A 64 -4.14 -11.14 -21.10
N ASP A 65 -4.01 -10.04 -20.34
CA ASP A 65 -3.83 -8.69 -20.92
C ASP A 65 -2.47 -8.51 -21.61
N LEU A 66 -1.43 -9.17 -21.08
CA LEU A 66 -0.09 -9.14 -21.67
C LEU A 66 -0.02 -9.90 -22.99
N ILE A 67 -0.81 -10.98 -23.11
CA ILE A 67 -0.86 -11.81 -24.33
C ILE A 67 -1.59 -11.06 -25.46
N GLN A 68 -2.60 -10.26 -25.14
CA GLN A 68 -3.31 -9.45 -26.12
C GLN A 68 -2.43 -8.34 -26.71
N LEU A 69 -1.63 -7.66 -25.88
CA LEU A 69 -0.68 -6.65 -26.33
C LEU A 69 0.46 -7.21 -27.20
N LEU A 70 0.88 -8.46 -26.96
CA LEU A 70 1.89 -9.12 -27.78
C LEU A 70 1.39 -9.41 -29.21
N LYS A 71 0.09 -9.74 -29.35
CA LYS A 71 -0.51 -10.00 -30.68
C LYS A 71 -0.59 -8.77 -31.56
N GLU A 72 -0.75 -7.57 -30.99
CA GLU A 72 -0.79 -6.31 -31.75
C GLU A 72 0.58 -5.85 -32.28
N ILE A 73 1.69 -6.43 -31.79
CA ILE A 73 3.06 -6.10 -32.24
C ILE A 73 3.53 -7.04 -33.36
N GLU A 74 2.91 -8.23 -33.47
CA GLU A 74 3.23 -9.24 -34.49
C GLU A 74 2.45 -9.07 -35.81
N GLU A 75 1.55 -8.09 -35.89
CA GLU A 75 0.79 -7.72 -37.10
C GLU A 75 1.35 -6.43 -37.73
#